data_AF-A0AAX4NFR8-F1
#
_entry.id   AF-A0AAX4NFR8-F1
#
_cell.length_a   1.000
_cell.length_b   1.000
_cell.length_c   1.000
_cell.angle_alpha   90.00
_cell.angle_beta   90.00
_cell.angle_gamma   90.00
#
_symmetry.space_group_name_H-M   'P 1'
#
loop_
_entity.id
_entity.type
_entity.pdbx_description
1 polymer ?
#
loop_
_entity_poly.entity_id
_entity_poly.type
_entity_poly.pdbx_seq_one_letter_code
_entity_poly.pdbx_strand_id
1 'polypeptide(L)'
;MKGVVLRKDSAVSPIIGTILLVAITVTLVASLYTLLNGYVPTTAYSTPQASFDISNNTVIDGNGGYVNGTYAIYVQSINTNIPVNSVTLVVTNSIGNITTVSVTANDMPVFGKLTTLNVSNPSGDITTDFRFIFSMHLANFYLTRIAFVDSKTQGTIAVISPIGFSAITQ
;
A
#
# COMPACT_ATOMS: atom_id res chain seq x y z
N MET A 1 43.29 -34.85 -72.75
CA MET A 1 42.08 -34.23 -72.16
C MET A 1 42.24 -34.25 -70.64
N LYS A 2 42.30 -33.09 -69.96
CA LYS A 2 42.47 -33.01 -68.49
C LYS A 2 41.12 -33.29 -67.83
N GLY A 3 41.05 -34.33 -67.00
CA GLY A 3 39.85 -34.65 -66.21
C GLY A 3 39.74 -33.71 -65.01
N VAL A 4 38.61 -33.02 -64.89
CA VAL A 4 38.28 -32.18 -63.73
C VAL A 4 37.77 -33.08 -62.61
N VAL A 5 38.45 -33.08 -61.46
CA VAL A 5 38.02 -33.79 -60.26
C VAL A 5 37.08 -32.89 -59.47
N LEU A 6 35.78 -33.18 -59.48
CA LEU A 6 34.79 -32.53 -58.62
C LEU A 6 34.88 -33.16 -57.23
N ARG A 7 35.35 -32.42 -56.23
CA ARG A 7 35.27 -32.83 -54.83
C ARG A 7 33.79 -32.87 -54.43
N LYS A 8 33.31 -34.03 -53.98
CA LYS A 8 32.02 -34.16 -53.31
C LYS A 8 32.18 -33.60 -51.91
N ASP A 9 31.61 -32.43 -51.64
CA ASP A 9 31.40 -31.99 -50.26
C ASP A 9 30.48 -33.01 -49.56
N SER A 10 30.98 -33.58 -48.48
CA SER A 10 30.20 -34.46 -47.62
C SER A 10 29.20 -33.60 -46.84
N ALA A 11 27.92 -33.67 -47.22
CA ALA A 11 26.85 -33.12 -46.41
C ALA A 11 26.91 -33.73 -45.00
N VAL A 12 26.80 -32.87 -43.98
CA VAL A 12 26.79 -33.25 -42.58
C VAL A 12 25.75 -34.33 -42.33
N SER A 13 26.08 -35.33 -41.48
CA SER A 13 25.18 -36.45 -41.19
C SER A 13 23.80 -35.94 -40.71
N PRO A 14 22.69 -36.47 -41.24
CA PRO A 14 21.34 -36.05 -40.84
C PRO A 14 21.10 -36.08 -39.33
N ILE A 15 21.73 -37.01 -38.62
CA ILE A 15 21.61 -37.17 -37.16
C ILE A 15 22.37 -36.04 -36.42
N ILE A 16 23.51 -35.62 -36.94
CA ILE A 16 24.31 -34.55 -36.32
C ILE A 16 23.59 -33.21 -36.48
N GLY A 17 22.96 -33.00 -37.64
CA GLY A 17 22.15 -31.81 -37.89
C GLY A 17 20.99 -31.64 -36.91
N THR A 18 20.28 -32.73 -36.59
CA THR A 18 19.14 -32.66 -35.65
C THR A 18 19.57 -32.39 -34.22
N ILE A 19 20.64 -33.00 -33.73
CA ILE A 19 21.17 -32.74 -32.39
C ILE A 19 21.58 -31.28 -32.24
N LEU A 20 22.26 -30.74 -33.24
CA LEU A 20 22.75 -29.36 -33.22
C LEU A 20 21.58 -28.36 -33.31
N LEU A 21 20.58 -28.67 -34.12
CA LEU A 21 19.34 -27.88 -34.19
C LEU A 21 18.61 -27.85 -32.85
N VAL A 22 18.45 -29.00 -32.18
CA VAL A 22 17.79 -29.09 -30.86
C VAL A 22 18.59 -28.33 -29.79
N ALA A 23 19.92 -28.43 -29.80
CA ALA A 23 20.75 -27.70 -28.84
C ALA A 23 20.58 -26.18 -28.97
N ILE A 24 20.56 -25.66 -30.20
CA ILE A 24 20.36 -24.23 -30.45
C ILE A 24 18.95 -23.79 -30.06
N THR A 25 17.91 -24.59 -30.35
CA THR A 25 16.54 -24.20 -29.99
C THR A 25 16.32 -24.18 -28.49
N VAL A 26 16.87 -25.16 -27.75
CA VAL A 26 16.76 -25.21 -26.28
C VAL A 26 17.46 -24.01 -25.65
N THR A 27 18.67 -23.68 -26.12
CA THR A 27 19.41 -22.51 -25.60
C THR A 27 18.70 -21.20 -25.94
N LEU A 28 18.17 -21.06 -27.15
CA LEU A 28 17.41 -19.89 -27.58
C LEU A 28 16.13 -19.72 -26.74
N VAL A 29 15.36 -20.78 -26.54
CA VAL A 29 14.13 -20.77 -25.72
C VAL A 29 14.43 -20.43 -24.26
N ALA A 30 15.49 -21.00 -23.68
CA ALA A 30 15.89 -20.71 -22.31
C ALA A 30 16.28 -19.23 -22.13
N SER A 31 17.10 -18.69 -23.05
CA SER A 31 17.48 -17.27 -23.00
C SER A 31 16.27 -16.35 -23.19
N LEU A 32 15.36 -16.68 -24.11
CA LEU A 32 14.12 -15.93 -24.32
C LEU A 32 13.23 -15.95 -23.07
N TYR A 33 13.11 -17.08 -22.39
CA TYR A 33 12.34 -17.18 -21.14
C TYR A 33 12.91 -16.28 -20.04
N THR A 34 14.24 -16.25 -19.87
CA THR A 34 14.88 -15.36 -18.88
C THR A 34 14.70 -13.88 -19.22
N LEU A 35 14.77 -13.52 -20.51
CA LEU A 35 14.50 -12.16 -20.97
C LEU A 35 13.04 -11.78 -20.69
N LEU A 36 12.09 -12.64 -21.07
CA LEU A 36 10.66 -12.39 -20.85
C LEU A 36 10.32 -12.27 -19.36
N ASN A 37 10.93 -13.07 -18.48
CA ASN A 37 10.67 -12.98 -17.04
C ASN A 37 11.22 -11.68 -16.41
N GLY A 38 12.22 -11.05 -17.02
CA GLY A 38 12.66 -9.69 -16.67
C GLY A 38 11.82 -8.57 -17.32
N TYR A 39 11.06 -8.89 -18.38
CA TYR A 39 10.24 -7.96 -19.15
C TYR A 39 8.75 -8.00 -18.83
N VAL A 40 8.24 -9.03 -18.12
CA VAL A 40 6.93 -8.93 -17.49
C VAL A 40 7.06 -7.81 -16.48
N PRO A 41 6.47 -6.63 -16.72
CA PRO A 41 6.44 -5.62 -15.69
C PRO A 41 5.61 -6.28 -14.59
N THR A 42 6.24 -6.60 -13.46
CA THR A 42 5.47 -6.53 -12.22
C THR A 42 4.91 -5.12 -12.28
N THR A 43 3.59 -4.99 -12.45
CA THR A 43 2.95 -3.69 -12.45
C THR A 43 3.39 -3.04 -11.16
N ALA A 44 4.36 -2.14 -11.24
CA ALA A 44 4.94 -1.49 -10.09
C ALA A 44 3.87 -0.52 -9.62
N TYR A 45 2.92 -1.03 -8.84
CA TYR A 45 1.90 -0.22 -8.23
C TYR A 45 2.64 0.77 -7.35
N SER A 46 2.59 2.05 -7.72
CA SER A 46 3.15 3.11 -6.90
C SER A 46 2.16 3.39 -5.77
N THR A 47 2.63 3.40 -4.53
CA THR A 47 1.81 3.84 -3.39
C THR A 47 1.41 5.30 -3.60
N PRO A 48 0.11 5.63 -3.58
CA PRO A 48 -0.35 7.00 -3.60
C PRO A 48 0.25 7.82 -2.45
N GLN A 49 0.39 9.13 -2.64
CA GLN A 49 0.95 10.03 -1.64
C GLN A 49 -0.08 11.10 -1.29
N ALA A 50 -0.31 11.29 0.01
CA ALA A 50 -1.21 12.30 0.52
C ALA A 50 -0.58 13.05 1.69
N SER A 51 -0.96 14.32 1.86
CA SER A 51 -0.65 15.10 3.04
C SER A 51 -1.91 15.30 3.85
N PHE A 52 -1.85 14.95 5.13
CA PHE A 52 -2.97 15.05 6.06
C PHE A 52 -2.64 15.99 7.20
N ASP A 53 -3.67 16.67 7.68
CA ASP A 53 -3.63 17.50 8.87
C ASP A 53 -4.60 16.96 9.93
N ILE A 54 -4.30 17.19 11.20
CA ILE A 54 -5.08 16.66 12.31
C ILE A 54 -5.49 17.77 13.29
N SER A 55 -6.76 17.77 13.64
CA SER A 55 -7.29 18.48 14.78
C SER A 55 -7.71 17.45 15.83
N ASN A 56 -7.10 17.48 16.99
CA ASN A 56 -7.49 16.62 18.10
C ASN A 56 -8.04 17.43 19.27
N ASN A 57 -9.03 16.85 19.94
CA ASN A 57 -9.60 17.35 21.18
C ASN A 57 -9.69 16.19 22.16
N THR A 58 -8.89 16.23 23.22
CA THR A 58 -8.88 15.21 24.26
C THR A 58 -9.48 15.76 25.53
N VAL A 59 -10.38 15.00 26.16
CA VAL A 59 -10.98 15.37 27.45
C VAL A 59 -10.26 14.63 28.56
N ILE A 60 -9.85 15.39 29.56
CA ILE A 60 -9.28 14.86 30.80
C ILE A 60 -10.25 15.06 31.97
N ASP A 61 -10.20 14.15 32.93
CA ASP A 61 -10.90 14.29 34.21
C ASP A 61 -10.17 15.28 35.13
N GLY A 62 -10.82 15.65 36.24
CA GLY A 62 -10.26 16.54 37.25
C GLY A 62 -8.99 16.02 37.94
N ASN A 63 -8.63 14.75 37.74
CA ASN A 63 -7.43 14.11 38.27
C ASN A 63 -6.32 14.00 37.20
N GLY A 64 -6.54 14.55 35.99
CA GLY A 64 -5.61 14.49 34.87
C GLY A 64 -5.62 13.17 34.09
N GLY A 65 -6.57 12.29 34.37
CA GLY A 65 -6.81 11.05 33.62
C GLY A 65 -7.50 11.32 32.28
N TYR A 66 -7.13 10.59 31.23
CA TYR A 66 -7.81 10.69 29.94
C TYR A 66 -9.19 10.06 30.03
N VAL A 67 -10.22 10.71 29.50
CA VAL A 67 -11.61 10.22 29.49
C VAL A 67 -12.05 9.86 28.08
N ASN A 68 -11.89 10.80 27.14
CA ASN A 68 -12.22 10.61 25.73
C ASN A 68 -11.30 11.45 24.82
N GLY A 69 -11.34 11.17 23.53
CA GLY A 69 -10.64 12.01 22.55
C GLY A 69 -11.22 11.90 21.16
N THR A 70 -11.44 13.04 20.52
CA THR A 70 -11.90 13.15 19.15
C THR A 70 -10.77 13.62 18.26
N TYR A 71 -10.52 12.92 17.16
CA TYR A 71 -9.48 13.24 16.18
C TYR A 71 -10.16 13.45 14.84
N ALA A 72 -10.05 14.65 14.27
CA ALA A 72 -10.52 14.97 12.94
C ALA A 72 -9.31 15.11 12.02
N ILE A 73 -9.28 14.33 10.93
CA ILE A 73 -8.22 14.35 9.93
C ILE A 73 -8.77 14.97 8.64
N TYR A 74 -8.01 15.91 8.11
CA TYR A 74 -8.31 16.67 6.90
C TYR A 74 -7.27 16.34 5.83
N VAL A 75 -7.72 16.17 4.59
CA VAL A 75 -6.84 15.92 3.45
C VAL A 75 -6.38 17.26 2.87
N GLN A 76 -5.10 17.59 3.06
CA GLN A 76 -4.52 18.85 2.57
C GLN A 76 -4.14 18.74 1.09
N SER A 77 -3.55 17.62 0.69
CA SER A 77 -3.20 17.37 -0.70
C SER A 77 -3.14 15.88 -0.98
N ILE A 78 -3.39 15.51 -2.24
CA ILE A 78 -3.36 14.13 -2.69
C ILE A 78 -2.91 14.10 -4.16
N ASN A 79 -2.04 13.15 -4.51
CA ASN A 79 -1.51 13.08 -5.87
C ASN A 79 -2.45 12.35 -6.86
N THR A 80 -3.38 11.55 -6.37
CA THR A 80 -4.39 10.82 -7.14
C THR A 80 -5.58 10.49 -6.26
N ASN A 81 -6.76 10.30 -6.84
CA ASN A 81 -7.90 9.75 -6.10
C ASN A 81 -7.55 8.33 -5.60
N ILE A 82 -7.84 8.06 -4.32
CA ILE A 82 -7.56 6.76 -3.70
C ILE A 82 -8.89 6.14 -3.26
N PRO A 83 -9.27 4.95 -3.75
CA PRO A 83 -10.47 4.28 -3.28
C PRO A 83 -10.42 4.05 -1.77
N VAL A 84 -11.49 4.41 -1.05
CA VAL A 84 -11.53 4.32 0.43
C VAL A 84 -11.26 2.88 0.92
N ASN A 85 -11.81 1.90 0.23
CA ASN A 85 -11.64 0.47 0.52
C ASN A 85 -10.22 -0.06 0.25
N SER A 86 -9.37 0.73 -0.42
CA SER A 86 -7.96 0.40 -0.64
C SER A 86 -7.05 0.94 0.46
N VAL A 87 -7.61 1.54 1.52
CA VAL A 87 -6.84 2.14 2.61
C VAL A 87 -7.09 1.43 3.92
N THR A 88 -5.99 1.10 4.59
CA THR A 88 -5.97 0.62 5.96
C THR A 88 -5.40 1.69 6.85
N LEU A 89 -6.12 2.03 7.91
CA LEU A 89 -5.64 2.90 8.96
C LEU A 89 -4.82 2.09 9.96
N VAL A 90 -3.68 2.61 10.36
CA VAL A 90 -2.83 2.05 11.40
C VAL A 90 -2.66 3.09 12.49
N VAL A 91 -3.16 2.81 13.68
CA VAL A 91 -3.09 3.71 14.82
C VAL A 91 -2.19 3.15 15.90
N THR A 92 -1.45 4.03 16.56
CA THR A 92 -0.61 3.69 17.71
C THR A 92 -1.03 4.54 18.89
N ASN A 93 -1.24 3.90 20.05
CA ASN A 93 -1.61 4.59 21.28
C ASN A 93 -0.37 4.99 22.13
N SER A 94 -0.62 5.71 23.23
CA SER A 94 0.41 6.16 24.17
C SER A 94 1.14 5.05 24.93
N ILE A 95 0.63 3.82 24.93
CA ILE A 95 1.30 2.62 25.49
C ILE A 95 2.08 1.85 24.41
N GLY A 96 2.00 2.25 23.14
CA GLY A 96 2.66 1.56 22.03
C GLY A 96 1.85 0.42 21.40
N ASN A 97 0.59 0.19 21.79
CA ASN A 97 -0.27 -0.77 21.10
C ASN A 97 -0.60 -0.25 19.69
N ILE A 98 -0.52 -1.15 18.71
CA ILE A 98 -0.81 -0.87 17.30
C ILE A 98 -2.11 -1.59 16.93
N THR A 99 -3.03 -0.85 16.30
CA THR A 99 -4.29 -1.40 15.78
C THR A 99 -4.46 -1.00 14.33
N THR A 100 -4.92 -1.95 13.51
CA THR A 100 -5.23 -1.73 12.09
C THR A 100 -6.74 -1.74 11.87
N VAL A 101 -7.25 -0.81 11.06
CA VAL A 101 -8.67 -0.68 10.75
C VAL A 101 -8.86 -0.47 9.26
N SER A 102 -9.70 -1.30 8.65
CA SER A 102 -10.14 -1.09 7.27
C SER A 102 -11.02 0.15 7.19
N VAL A 103 -10.70 1.05 6.28
CA VAL A 103 -11.54 2.22 6.05
C VAL A 103 -12.68 1.82 5.12
N THR A 104 -13.92 1.95 5.60
CA THR A 104 -15.11 1.73 4.80
C THR A 104 -15.93 3.02 4.78
N ALA A 105 -16.48 3.38 3.62
CA ALA A 105 -17.34 4.55 3.52
C ALA A 105 -18.67 4.31 4.28
N ASN A 106 -19.12 5.31 5.04
CA ASN A 106 -20.39 5.30 5.80
C ASN A 106 -20.51 4.20 6.88
N ASP A 107 -19.41 3.55 7.23
CA ASP A 107 -19.38 2.52 8.27
C ASP A 107 -18.68 3.08 9.51
N MET A 108 -19.09 2.64 10.70
CA MET A 108 -18.49 3.05 11.97
C MET A 108 -17.58 1.93 12.48
N PRO A 109 -16.36 1.72 11.93
CA PRO A 109 -15.51 0.64 12.42
C PRO A 109 -15.09 0.89 13.87
N VAL A 110 -15.24 -0.15 14.67
CA VAL A 110 -14.98 -0.16 16.11
C VAL A 110 -13.54 -0.63 16.35
N PHE A 111 -12.69 0.18 16.99
CA PHE A 111 -11.30 -0.22 17.28
C PHE A 111 -11.24 -0.84 18.67
N GLY A 112 -11.73 -2.06 18.86
CA GLY A 112 -12.00 -2.54 20.22
C GLY A 112 -13.03 -1.65 20.93
N LYS A 113 -12.58 -0.56 21.59
CA LYS A 113 -13.40 0.51 22.22
C LYS A 113 -13.11 1.94 21.66
N LEU A 114 -12.67 2.10 20.41
CA LEU A 114 -13.01 3.31 19.62
C LEU A 114 -14.42 3.12 19.09
N THR A 115 -15.22 4.17 19.18
CA THR A 115 -16.67 4.06 19.07
C THR A 115 -17.17 4.39 17.67
N THR A 116 -16.40 5.15 16.87
CA THR A 116 -16.87 5.63 15.56
C THR A 116 -15.69 6.10 14.70
N LEU A 117 -15.63 5.66 13.44
CA LEU A 117 -14.99 6.40 12.36
C LEU A 117 -16.11 6.90 11.43
N ASN A 118 -16.25 8.21 11.30
CA ASN A 118 -17.15 8.77 10.29
C ASN A 118 -16.33 9.19 9.07
N VAL A 119 -16.64 8.54 7.96
CA VAL A 119 -16.12 8.85 6.63
C VAL A 119 -17.21 9.58 5.86
N SER A 120 -17.00 10.84 5.52
CA SER A 120 -17.91 11.60 4.67
C SER A 120 -17.25 11.87 3.31
N ASN A 121 -17.64 11.12 2.29
CA ASN A 121 -17.47 11.53 0.89
C ASN A 121 -18.53 10.87 0.00
N PRO A 122 -19.33 11.62 -0.77
CA PRO A 122 -20.27 11.07 -1.75
C PRO A 122 -19.60 10.24 -2.87
N SER A 123 -18.30 10.41 -3.12
CA SER A 123 -17.60 9.81 -4.27
C SER A 123 -17.01 8.42 -4.04
N GLY A 124 -16.87 7.96 -2.78
CA GLY A 124 -16.24 6.67 -2.46
C GLY A 124 -14.70 6.62 -2.55
N ASP A 125 -14.07 7.72 -2.98
CA ASP A 125 -12.62 7.92 -3.01
C ASP A 125 -12.18 8.92 -1.91
N ILE A 126 -10.92 8.87 -1.50
CA ILE A 126 -10.25 9.91 -0.71
C ILE A 126 -9.86 11.03 -1.66
N THR A 127 -10.37 12.23 -1.38
CA THR A 127 -10.09 13.49 -2.08
C THR A 127 -9.78 14.58 -1.05
N THR A 128 -9.51 15.81 -1.47
CA THR A 128 -9.24 16.94 -0.55
C THR A 128 -10.44 17.31 0.33
N ASP A 129 -11.66 17.06 -0.13
CA ASP A 129 -12.89 17.30 0.64
C ASP A 129 -13.19 16.18 1.65
N PHE A 130 -12.36 15.13 1.64
CA PHE A 130 -12.54 13.98 2.50
C PHE A 130 -12.18 14.31 3.94
N ARG A 131 -13.03 13.87 4.86
CA ARG A 131 -12.80 14.02 6.29
C ARG A 131 -12.93 12.67 6.99
N PHE A 132 -11.97 12.38 7.87
CA PHE A 132 -12.05 11.27 8.81
C PHE A 132 -12.27 11.83 10.21
N ILE A 133 -13.23 11.30 10.95
CA ILE A 133 -13.43 11.67 12.36
C ILE A 133 -13.43 10.41 13.20
N PHE A 134 -12.55 10.36 14.18
CA PHE A 134 -12.40 9.25 15.14
C PHE A 134 -12.81 9.73 16.52
N SER A 135 -13.52 8.89 17.26
CA SER A 135 -13.78 9.11 18.68
C SER A 135 -13.29 7.92 19.50
N MET A 136 -12.42 8.20 20.47
CA MET A 136 -11.91 7.26 21.45
C MET A 136 -12.69 7.42 22.76
N HIS A 137 -13.13 6.29 23.33
CA HIS A 137 -13.79 6.28 24.64
C HIS A 137 -13.08 5.31 25.59
N LEU A 138 -11.80 5.56 25.84
CA LEU A 138 -10.95 4.73 26.70
C LEU A 138 -10.23 5.59 27.74
N ALA A 139 -10.36 5.17 29.00
CA ALA A 139 -9.64 5.82 30.08
C ALA A 139 -8.13 5.60 29.92
N ASN A 140 -7.34 6.65 30.13
CA ASN A 140 -5.87 6.66 30.24
C ASN A 140 -5.02 6.49 28.96
N PHE A 141 -5.60 6.46 27.75
CA PHE A 141 -4.82 6.34 26.52
C PHE A 141 -5.23 7.35 25.46
N TYR A 142 -4.25 7.84 24.70
CA TYR A 142 -4.42 8.74 23.56
C TYR A 142 -3.64 8.23 22.35
N LEU A 143 -3.95 8.75 21.15
CA LEU A 143 -3.21 8.39 19.94
C LEU A 143 -1.92 9.20 19.88
N THR A 144 -0.82 8.51 19.59
CA THR A 144 0.49 9.12 19.35
C THR A 144 0.84 9.16 17.87
N ARG A 145 0.27 8.24 17.09
CA ARG A 145 0.49 8.13 15.64
C ARG A 145 -0.73 7.59 14.93
N ILE A 146 -0.99 8.15 13.74
CA ILE A 146 -1.97 7.64 12.78
C ILE A 146 -1.26 7.54 11.42
N ALA A 147 -1.38 6.40 10.77
CA ALA A 147 -0.84 6.17 9.43
C ALA A 147 -1.90 5.57 8.51
N PHE A 148 -1.88 5.95 7.26
CA PHE A 148 -2.74 5.42 6.22
C PHE A 148 -1.87 4.60 5.28
N VAL A 149 -2.27 3.35 5.06
CA VAL A 149 -1.49 2.36 4.33
C VAL A 149 -2.34 1.86 3.18
N ASP A 150 -1.75 1.84 1.98
CA ASP A 150 -2.37 1.27 0.80
C ASP A 150 -2.41 -0.26 0.93
N SER A 151 -3.59 -0.85 0.80
CA SER A 151 -3.78 -2.30 0.90
C SER A 151 -3.17 -3.08 -0.26
N LYS A 152 -2.95 -2.43 -1.41
CA LYS A 152 -2.35 -3.09 -2.60
C LYS A 152 -0.84 -3.13 -2.53
N THR A 153 -0.20 -2.01 -2.22
CA THR A 153 1.27 -1.89 -2.19
C THR A 153 1.87 -2.12 -0.80
N GLN A 154 1.05 -2.11 0.25
CA GLN A 154 1.47 -2.06 1.65
C GLN A 154 2.34 -0.82 2.00
N GLY A 155 2.43 0.16 1.09
CA GLY A 155 3.14 1.39 1.32
C GLY A 155 2.34 2.38 2.15
N THR A 156 3.05 3.29 2.83
CA THR A 156 2.42 4.37 3.58
C THR A 156 1.99 5.49 2.63
N ILE A 157 0.70 5.80 2.64
CA ILE A 157 0.10 6.91 1.90
C ILE A 157 0.38 8.23 2.60
N ALA A 158 0.22 8.24 3.92
CA ALA A 158 0.45 9.39 4.78
C ALA A 158 0.64 8.94 6.23
N VAL A 159 1.38 9.73 7.01
CA VAL A 159 1.56 9.50 8.44
C VAL A 159 1.51 10.81 9.19
N ILE A 160 0.86 10.78 10.34
CA ILE A 160 0.78 11.89 11.29
C ILE A 160 1.38 11.40 12.60
N SER A 161 2.53 11.94 12.96
CA SER A 161 3.29 11.59 14.17
C SER A 161 4.35 12.65 14.46
N PRO A 162 4.55 13.06 15.73
CA PRO A 162 3.70 12.76 16.88
C PRO A 162 2.38 13.54 16.79
N ILE A 163 1.29 12.93 17.27
CA ILE A 163 0.04 13.66 17.49
C ILE A 163 0.18 14.42 18.81
N GLY A 164 0.13 15.75 18.74
CA GLY A 164 0.21 16.61 19.92
C GLY A 164 -0.95 16.35 20.88
N PHE A 165 -0.75 16.55 22.18
CA PHE A 165 -1.81 16.43 23.17
C PHE A 165 -2.50 17.79 23.36
N SER A 166 -3.82 17.84 23.11
CA SER A 166 -4.64 19.04 23.26
C SER A 166 -5.81 18.73 24.20
N ALA A 167 -5.70 19.17 25.45
CA ALA A 167 -6.60 18.80 26.53
C ALA A 167 -7.64 19.89 26.83
N ILE A 168 -8.87 19.46 27.06
CA ILE A 168 -9.92 20.26 27.70
C ILE A 168 -10.30 19.56 29.00
N THR A 169 -10.27 20.29 30.12
CA THR A 169 -10.71 19.79 31.43
C THR A 169 -12.23 19.76 31.47
N GLN A 170 -12.81 18.64 31.89
CA GLN A 170 -14.26 18.49 32.09
C GLN A 170 -14.74 19.14 33.40
#